data_AF-A0A3D2MFK4-F1
#
_entry.id   AF-A0A3D2MFK4-F1
#
_cell.length_a   1.000
_cell.length_b   1.000
_cell.length_c   1.000
_cell.angle_alpha   90.00
_cell.angle_beta   90.00
_cell.angle_gamma   90.00
#
_symmetry.space_group_name_H-M   'P 1'
#
loop_
_entity.id
_entity.type
_entity.pdbx_description
1 polymer ?
#
loop_
_entity_poly.entity_id
_entity_poly.type
_entity_poly.pdbx_seq_one_letter_code
_entity_poly.pdbx_strand_id
1 'polypeptide(L)'
;MINNNKLIKKLTKDANRLQNKIKYRKLYNIRNVVVRPLIESGIAVDYALPFIIAAIIAANAYSSEGNVPFRADEIVKKASIETIDTSSGIHLEHLSFDFDYDDELIEYSTGWIINEQGLYERIVTSYRLDDKIDLENKEKVLEMTKDDIDNALVITNIKTVKKSTLDPEDEIYNSDAIIVIDHSESEEETITRLETKSENFWHSLYYIFLVLCWGNSVRCIEKVFVKTYIRDKLRKCEPFFRKINKKELEQMKKILKMKQENLSMLNGDNNSDIDRYPYKLRKI
;
A
#
# COMPACT_ATOMS: atom_id res chain seq x y z
N MET A 1 37.01 37.88 32.58
CA MET A 1 38.13 37.12 33.18
C MET A 1 37.58 35.91 33.91
N ILE A 2 38.07 34.69 33.63
CA ILE A 2 37.68 33.49 34.38
C ILE A 2 38.36 33.57 35.76
N ASN A 3 37.59 33.45 36.85
CA ASN A 3 38.12 33.47 38.21
C ASN A 3 39.09 32.28 38.43
N ASN A 4 40.32 32.55 38.90
CA ASN A 4 41.39 31.56 39.11
C ASN A 4 40.92 30.36 39.93
N ASN A 5 40.11 30.57 40.96
CA ASN A 5 39.54 29.49 41.78
C ASN A 5 38.62 28.54 41.00
N LYS A 6 37.88 29.08 40.02
CA LYS A 6 36.99 28.29 39.14
C LYS A 6 37.79 27.48 38.12
N LEU A 7 38.92 28.02 37.66
CA LEU A 7 39.85 27.36 36.74
C LEU A 7 40.61 26.21 37.42
N ILE A 8 41.14 26.44 38.63
CA ILE A 8 41.82 25.42 39.44
C ILE A 8 40.88 24.24 39.71
N LYS A 9 39.66 24.51 40.22
CA LYS A 9 38.65 23.46 40.45
C LYS A 9 38.35 22.62 39.20
N LYS A 10 38.25 23.25 38.02
CA LYS A 10 38.01 22.55 36.75
C LYS A 10 39.21 21.68 36.35
N LEU A 11 40.42 22.21 36.45
CA LEU A 11 41.65 21.49 36.12
C LEU A 11 41.90 20.31 37.06
N THR A 12 41.70 20.48 38.37
CA THR A 12 41.81 19.40 39.36
C THR A 12 40.80 18.28 39.08
N LYS A 13 39.55 18.64 38.79
CA LYS A 13 38.51 17.66 38.43
C LYS A 13 38.86 16.89 37.16
N ASP A 14 39.36 17.58 36.13
CA ASP A 14 39.77 16.95 34.87
C ASP A 14 40.99 16.04 35.06
N ALA A 15 41.99 16.47 35.84
CA ALA A 15 43.18 15.68 36.13
C ALA A 15 42.81 14.39 36.88
N ASN A 16 41.99 14.48 37.93
CA ASN A 16 41.50 13.32 38.68
C ASN A 16 40.70 12.36 37.79
N ARG A 17 39.85 12.89 36.89
CA ARG A 17 39.10 12.08 35.93
C ARG A 17 40.03 11.35 34.96
N LEU A 18 41.08 12.01 34.47
CA LEU A 18 42.07 11.39 33.59
C LEU A 18 42.88 10.31 34.30
N GLN A 19 43.32 10.59 35.53
CA GLN A 19 44.06 9.65 36.36
C GLN A 19 43.23 8.40 36.66
N ASN A 20 41.95 8.55 36.99
CA ASN A 20 41.03 7.42 37.19
C ASN A 20 40.81 6.60 35.92
N LYS A 21 40.68 7.24 34.75
CA LYS A 21 40.60 6.53 33.45
C LYS A 21 41.86 5.73 33.13
N ILE A 22 43.04 6.27 33.46
CA ILE A 22 44.33 5.60 33.28
C ILE A 22 44.45 4.41 34.24
N LYS A 23 44.12 4.62 35.53
CA LYS A 23 44.21 3.58 36.59
C LYS A 23 43.27 2.42 36.33
N TYR A 24 42.01 2.69 35.98
CA TYR A 24 40.98 1.67 35.78
C TYR A 24 40.73 1.34 34.30
N ARG A 25 41.76 1.46 33.45
CA ARG A 25 41.66 1.29 31.99
C ARG A 25 40.95 0.01 31.56
N LYS A 26 41.25 -1.14 32.21
CA LYS A 26 40.63 -2.44 31.88
C LYS A 26 39.11 -2.38 32.03
N LEU A 27 38.62 -1.81 33.13
CA LEU A 27 37.19 -1.69 33.43
C LEU A 27 36.49 -0.72 32.47
N TYR A 28 37.11 0.42 32.17
CA TYR A 28 36.60 1.35 31.14
C TYR A 28 36.55 0.70 29.75
N ASN A 29 37.55 -0.10 29.39
CA ASN A 29 37.56 -0.81 28.11
C ASN A 29 36.47 -1.89 28.04
N ILE A 30 36.23 -2.64 29.12
CA ILE A 30 35.12 -3.63 29.18
C ILE A 30 33.78 -2.92 28.98
N ARG A 31 33.52 -1.84 29.73
CA ARG A 31 32.31 -1.03 29.56
C ARG A 31 32.16 -0.53 28.12
N ASN A 32 33.23 -0.01 27.54
CA ASN A 32 33.22 0.52 26.17
C ASN A 32 32.93 -0.58 25.12
N VAL A 33 33.42 -1.80 25.34
CA VAL A 33 33.13 -2.96 24.48
C VAL A 33 31.66 -3.37 24.55
N VAL A 34 31.00 -3.22 25.70
CA VAL A 34 29.57 -3.55 25.86
C VAL A 34 28.66 -2.45 25.32
N VAL A 35 28.97 -1.18 25.62
CA VAL A 35 28.11 -0.04 25.27
C VAL A 35 28.14 0.27 23.78
N ARG A 36 29.27 0.06 23.11
CA ARG A 36 29.42 0.43 21.70
C ARG A 36 28.49 -0.37 20.76
N PRO A 37 28.41 -1.71 20.84
CA PRO A 37 27.44 -2.47 20.06
C PRO A 37 26.00 -2.02 20.31
N LEU A 38 25.63 -1.67 21.55
CA LEU A 38 24.28 -1.17 21.86
C LEU A 38 23.98 0.18 21.19
N ILE A 39 24.97 1.08 21.12
CA ILE A 39 24.87 2.35 20.38
C ILE A 39 24.69 2.06 18.89
N GLU A 40 25.50 1.16 18.33
CA GLU A 40 25.45 0.76 16.92
C GLU A 40 24.11 0.08 16.57
N SER A 41 23.59 -0.79 17.44
CA SER A 41 22.26 -1.40 17.31
C SER A 41 21.14 -0.37 17.38
N GLY A 42 21.21 0.60 18.31
CA GLY A 42 20.21 1.68 18.38
C GLY A 42 20.20 2.55 17.13
N ILE A 43 21.35 2.75 16.49
CA ILE A 43 21.45 3.41 15.17
C ILE A 43 20.89 2.50 14.06
N ALA A 44 21.14 1.19 14.11
CA ALA A 44 20.63 0.23 13.12
C ALA A 44 19.10 0.09 13.16
N VAL A 45 18.49 0.14 14.35
CA VAL A 45 17.02 0.13 14.51
C VAL A 45 16.38 1.33 13.82
N ASP A 46 17.01 2.50 13.87
CA ASP A 46 16.56 3.70 13.14
C ASP A 46 16.53 3.48 11.61
N TYR A 47 17.49 2.71 11.08
CA TYR A 47 17.50 2.32 9.66
C TYR A 47 16.48 1.22 9.32
N ALA A 48 16.19 0.33 10.26
CA ALA A 48 15.24 -0.76 10.07
C ALA A 48 13.77 -0.34 10.25
N LEU A 49 13.52 0.78 10.93
CA LEU A 49 12.19 1.27 11.27
C LEU A 49 11.22 1.36 10.07
N PRO A 50 11.61 1.89 8.90
CA PRO A 50 10.72 1.93 7.73
C PRO A 50 10.27 0.54 7.26
N PHE A 51 11.13 -0.46 7.37
CA PHE A 51 10.81 -1.85 7.00
C PHE A 51 9.89 -2.51 8.03
N ILE A 52 10.09 -2.23 9.32
CA ILE A 52 9.21 -2.71 10.39
C ILE A 52 7.80 -2.14 10.20
N ILE A 53 7.68 -0.85 9.89
CA ILE A 53 6.40 -0.20 9.61
C ILE A 53 5.74 -0.82 8.39
N ALA A 54 6.47 -0.98 7.28
CA ALA A 54 5.95 -1.62 6.08
C ALA A 54 5.43 -3.04 6.34
N ALA A 55 6.17 -3.83 7.13
CA ALA A 55 5.77 -5.18 7.50
C ALA A 55 4.50 -5.20 8.37
N ILE A 56 4.35 -4.25 9.31
CA ILE A 56 3.14 -4.13 10.13
C ILE A 56 1.92 -3.76 9.26
N ILE A 57 2.08 -2.86 8.30
CA ILE A 57 0.99 -2.47 7.40
C ILE A 57 0.59 -3.65 6.51
N ALA A 58 1.58 -4.35 5.93
CA ALA A 58 1.38 -5.57 5.15
C ALA A 58 0.62 -6.64 5.94
N ALA A 59 1.00 -6.87 7.19
CA ALA A 59 0.38 -7.89 8.04
C ALA A 59 -1.06 -7.53 8.45
N ASN A 60 -1.36 -6.25 8.68
CA ASN A 60 -2.69 -5.83 9.15
C ASN A 60 -3.71 -5.67 8.02
N ALA A 61 -3.27 -5.49 6.78
CA ALA A 61 -4.14 -5.42 5.60
C ALA A 61 -5.02 -6.65 5.44
N TYR A 62 -4.41 -7.81 5.63
CA TYR A 62 -5.10 -9.09 5.57
C TYR A 62 -6.23 -9.19 6.62
N SER A 63 -6.12 -8.45 7.73
CA SER A 63 -7.08 -8.51 8.84
C SER A 63 -8.29 -7.59 8.69
N SER A 64 -8.26 -6.57 7.83
CA SER A 64 -9.36 -5.59 7.76
C SER A 64 -10.38 -5.87 6.68
N GLU A 65 -9.96 -6.44 5.54
CA GLU A 65 -10.86 -6.66 4.39
C GLU A 65 -10.92 -8.12 3.93
N GLY A 66 -10.16 -9.04 4.54
CA GLY A 66 -10.08 -10.44 4.10
C GLY A 66 -9.36 -10.65 2.77
N ASN A 67 -9.01 -9.56 2.08
CA ASN A 67 -8.34 -9.57 0.78
C ASN A 67 -6.81 -9.59 0.92
N VAL A 68 -6.14 -10.40 0.11
CA VAL A 68 -4.68 -10.50 0.05
C VAL A 68 -4.17 -9.58 -1.05
N PRO A 69 -3.37 -8.54 -0.74
CA PRO A 69 -2.85 -7.65 -1.76
C PRO A 69 -2.01 -8.43 -2.78
N PHE A 70 -2.15 -8.07 -4.07
CA PHE A 70 -1.46 -8.68 -5.21
C PHE A 70 -1.85 -10.14 -5.50
N ARG A 71 -2.98 -10.60 -4.98
CA ARG A 71 -3.58 -11.90 -5.30
C ARG A 71 -5.02 -11.66 -5.75
N ALA A 72 -5.46 -12.41 -6.76
CA ALA A 72 -6.86 -12.39 -7.13
C ALA A 72 -7.64 -13.15 -6.05
N ASP A 73 -8.54 -12.45 -5.37
CA ASP A 73 -9.42 -13.04 -4.37
C ASP A 73 -10.74 -13.52 -4.99
N GLU A 74 -11.46 -14.36 -4.23
CA GLU A 74 -12.79 -14.83 -4.62
C GLU A 74 -13.83 -13.77 -4.24
N ILE A 75 -14.59 -13.32 -5.24
CA ILE A 75 -15.73 -12.43 -5.08
C ILE A 75 -17.00 -13.29 -5.17
N VAL A 76 -17.87 -13.12 -4.17
CA VAL A 76 -19.25 -13.61 -4.23
C VAL A 76 -20.13 -12.48 -4.76
N LYS A 77 -20.80 -12.70 -5.90
CA LYS A 77 -21.82 -11.79 -6.46
C LYS A 77 -23.11 -12.54 -6.71
N LYS A 78 -24.22 -11.80 -6.87
CA LYS A 78 -25.49 -12.38 -7.34
C LYS A 78 -25.34 -12.92 -8.76
N ALA A 79 -26.03 -14.01 -9.06
CA ALA A 79 -26.08 -14.57 -10.40
C ALA A 79 -26.83 -13.63 -11.36
N SER A 80 -26.45 -13.61 -12.63
CA SER A 80 -27.25 -12.94 -13.66
C SER A 80 -28.30 -13.92 -14.19
N ILE A 81 -29.53 -13.45 -14.33
CA ILE A 81 -30.63 -14.19 -14.94
C ILE A 81 -30.96 -13.49 -16.25
N GLU A 82 -30.74 -14.18 -17.37
CA GLU A 82 -31.23 -13.80 -18.68
C GLU A 82 -32.67 -14.29 -18.81
N THR A 83 -33.60 -13.37 -19.08
CA THR A 83 -35.01 -13.66 -19.32
C THR A 83 -35.33 -13.38 -20.78
N ILE A 84 -35.87 -14.37 -21.48
CA ILE A 84 -36.29 -14.25 -22.88
C ILE A 84 -37.81 -14.40 -22.94
N ASP A 85 -38.49 -13.32 -23.30
CA ASP A 85 -39.93 -13.29 -23.51
C ASP A 85 -40.23 -13.10 -25.00
N THR A 86 -41.14 -13.92 -25.54
CA THR A 86 -41.54 -13.82 -26.95
C THR A 86 -43.00 -13.43 -27.12
N SER A 87 -43.34 -12.78 -28.24
CA SER A 87 -44.73 -12.45 -28.60
C SER A 87 -45.60 -13.68 -28.86
N SER A 88 -44.99 -14.87 -28.99
CA SER A 88 -45.67 -16.16 -29.05
C SER A 88 -46.04 -16.73 -27.67
N GLY A 89 -45.71 -16.03 -26.58
CA GLY A 89 -46.02 -16.43 -25.21
C GLY A 89 -45.02 -17.43 -24.62
N ILE A 90 -43.83 -17.56 -25.20
CA ILE A 90 -42.75 -18.38 -24.65
C ILE A 90 -41.95 -17.52 -23.69
N HIS A 91 -41.68 -18.08 -22.51
CA HIS A 91 -40.88 -17.47 -21.47
C HIS A 91 -39.77 -18.45 -21.08
N LEU A 92 -38.53 -18.00 -21.17
CA LEU A 92 -37.34 -18.76 -20.79
C LEU A 92 -36.50 -17.95 -19.83
N GLU A 93 -36.08 -18.58 -18.74
CA GLU A 93 -35.11 -18.02 -17.81
C GLU A 93 -33.85 -18.87 -17.84
N HIS A 94 -32.71 -18.24 -18.05
CA HIS A 94 -31.41 -18.87 -18.09
C HIS A 94 -30.48 -18.20 -17.09
N LEU A 95 -29.83 -19.02 -16.26
CA LEU A 95 -28.73 -18.53 -15.44
C LEU A 95 -27.55 -18.23 -16.35
N SER A 96 -27.29 -16.94 -16.55
CA SER A 96 -26.15 -16.47 -17.31
C SER A 96 -24.95 -16.33 -16.38
N PHE A 97 -23.87 -17.01 -16.75
CA PHE A 97 -22.59 -16.96 -16.05
C PHE A 97 -21.64 -15.93 -16.66
N ASP A 98 -22.03 -15.30 -17.76
CA ASP A 98 -21.25 -14.29 -18.48
C ASP A 98 -21.77 -12.89 -18.15
N PHE A 99 -20.88 -12.07 -17.58
CA PHE A 99 -21.15 -10.73 -17.04
C PHE A 99 -21.06 -9.62 -18.09
N ASP A 100 -20.89 -9.98 -19.37
CA ASP A 100 -20.57 -9.07 -20.48
C ASP A 100 -21.76 -8.83 -21.44
N TYR A 101 -22.97 -9.24 -21.04
CA TYR A 101 -24.17 -8.86 -21.77
C TYR A 101 -24.62 -7.48 -21.34
N ASP A 102 -23.95 -6.48 -21.92
CA ASP A 102 -24.48 -5.13 -21.97
C ASP A 102 -25.81 -5.16 -22.74
N ASP A 103 -26.82 -4.63 -22.05
CA ASP A 103 -28.12 -4.17 -22.51
C ASP A 103 -29.23 -5.22 -22.65
N GLU A 104 -30.34 -4.90 -21.97
CA GLU A 104 -31.68 -5.27 -22.42
C GLU A 104 -31.77 -5.08 -23.94
N LEU A 105 -32.42 -6.01 -24.65
CA LEU A 105 -32.48 -5.96 -26.11
C LEU A 105 -33.87 -6.35 -26.60
N ILE A 106 -34.31 -5.67 -27.65
CA ILE A 106 -35.47 -6.10 -28.43
C ILE A 106 -34.94 -6.64 -29.76
N GLU A 107 -35.37 -7.84 -30.13
CA GLU A 107 -35.14 -8.44 -31.44
C GLU A 107 -36.46 -8.79 -32.13
N TYR A 108 -36.48 -8.69 -33.45
CA TYR A 108 -37.48 -9.35 -34.28
C TYR A 108 -36.82 -10.52 -34.99
N SER A 109 -37.37 -11.72 -34.81
CA SER A 109 -36.92 -12.91 -35.53
C SER A 109 -38.02 -13.36 -36.48
N THR A 110 -37.64 -13.68 -37.72
CA THR A 110 -38.50 -14.49 -38.58
C THR A 110 -38.51 -15.94 -38.09
N GLY A 111 -39.54 -16.69 -38.47
CA GLY A 111 -39.56 -18.15 -38.35
C GLY A 111 -38.46 -18.82 -39.17
N TRP A 112 -38.13 -20.08 -38.84
CA TRP A 112 -37.22 -20.89 -39.64
C TRP A 112 -37.80 -21.23 -41.02
N ILE A 113 -37.01 -20.99 -42.07
CA ILE A 113 -37.36 -21.33 -43.45
C ILE A 113 -36.21 -22.16 -44.05
N ILE A 114 -36.53 -23.19 -44.83
CA ILE A 114 -35.51 -23.98 -45.53
C ILE A 114 -35.07 -23.22 -46.79
N ASN A 115 -33.77 -22.96 -46.92
CA ASN A 115 -33.20 -22.25 -48.06
C ASN A 115 -32.89 -23.20 -49.25
N GLU A 116 -32.41 -22.62 -50.37
CA GLU A 116 -32.08 -23.37 -51.60
C GLU A 116 -31.00 -24.44 -51.40
N GLN A 117 -30.21 -24.33 -50.33
CA GLN A 117 -29.13 -25.26 -49.97
C GLN A 117 -29.61 -26.36 -49.00
N GLY A 118 -30.90 -26.37 -48.63
CA GLY A 118 -31.48 -27.30 -47.68
C GLY A 118 -31.16 -27.01 -46.21
N LEU A 119 -30.64 -25.81 -45.89
CA LEU A 119 -30.36 -25.38 -44.52
C LEU A 119 -31.55 -24.60 -43.96
N TYR A 120 -31.78 -24.71 -42.65
CA TYR A 120 -32.69 -23.82 -41.94
C TYR A 120 -32.07 -22.43 -41.84
N GLU A 121 -32.85 -21.42 -42.18
CA GLU A 121 -32.44 -20.03 -42.23
C GLU A 121 -33.49 -19.14 -41.56
N ARG A 122 -33.04 -18.19 -40.74
CA ARG A 122 -33.88 -17.12 -40.19
C ARG A 122 -33.14 -15.79 -40.22
N ILE A 123 -33.90 -14.70 -40.24
CA ILE A 123 -33.37 -13.34 -40.15
C ILE A 123 -33.71 -12.79 -38.78
N VAL A 124 -32.72 -12.17 -38.16
CA VAL A 124 -32.85 -11.52 -36.86
C VAL A 124 -32.48 -10.05 -37.03
N THR A 125 -33.41 -9.19 -36.66
CA THR A 125 -33.22 -7.74 -36.60
C THR A 125 -33.11 -7.35 -35.14
N SER A 126 -31.99 -6.78 -34.74
CA SER A 126 -31.77 -6.26 -33.40
C SER A 126 -32.01 -4.75 -33.39
N TYR A 127 -32.62 -4.25 -32.32
CA TYR A 127 -32.97 -2.84 -32.16
C TYR A 127 -32.19 -2.19 -31.03
N ARG A 128 -31.87 -0.90 -31.18
CA ARG A 128 -31.32 -0.09 -30.10
C ARG A 128 -32.46 0.36 -29.19
N LEU A 129 -32.32 0.12 -27.90
CA LEU A 129 -33.19 0.75 -26.91
C LEU A 129 -32.94 2.26 -26.86
N ASP A 130 -34.03 3.01 -26.79
CA ASP A 130 -34.05 4.47 -26.58
C ASP A 130 -35.00 4.74 -25.41
N ASP A 131 -34.87 5.90 -24.75
CA ASP A 131 -35.63 6.29 -23.54
C ASP A 131 -37.17 6.36 -23.77
N LYS A 132 -37.64 6.08 -24.99
CA LYS A 132 -39.04 6.12 -25.40
C LYS A 132 -39.79 4.82 -25.20
N ILE A 133 -39.09 3.69 -25.09
CA ILE A 133 -39.71 2.40 -24.82
C ILE A 133 -39.38 2.03 -23.38
N ASP A 134 -40.44 1.92 -22.59
CA ASP A 134 -40.37 1.48 -21.20
C ASP A 134 -40.48 -0.05 -21.17
N LEU A 135 -39.36 -0.70 -20.85
CA LEU A 135 -39.28 -2.15 -20.73
C LEU A 135 -39.90 -2.69 -19.44
N GLU A 136 -40.30 -1.84 -18.48
CA GLU A 136 -41.15 -2.28 -17.36
C GLU A 136 -42.52 -2.79 -17.86
N ASN A 137 -42.94 -2.40 -19.07
CA ASN A 137 -44.17 -2.87 -19.71
C ASN A 137 -43.86 -3.77 -20.93
N LYS A 138 -43.18 -4.89 -20.69
CA LYS A 138 -42.82 -5.89 -21.72
C LYS A 138 -44.03 -6.35 -22.54
N GLU A 139 -45.18 -6.54 -21.91
CA GLU A 139 -46.42 -6.98 -22.58
C GLU A 139 -46.79 -6.07 -23.75
N LYS A 140 -46.72 -4.74 -23.55
CA LYS A 140 -47.02 -3.78 -24.61
C LYS A 140 -46.05 -3.86 -25.79
N VAL A 141 -44.79 -4.19 -25.54
CA VAL A 141 -43.76 -4.35 -26.59
C VAL A 141 -43.99 -5.63 -27.38
N LEU A 142 -44.31 -6.73 -26.68
CA LEU A 142 -44.58 -8.04 -27.28
C LEU A 142 -45.86 -8.05 -28.14
N GLU A 143 -46.82 -7.17 -27.87
CA GLU A 143 -48.03 -6.98 -28.67
C GLU A 143 -47.82 -6.16 -29.96
N MET A 144 -46.67 -5.50 -30.12
CA MET A 144 -46.40 -4.67 -31.30
C MET A 144 -46.31 -5.51 -32.57
N THR A 145 -46.49 -4.87 -33.73
CA THR A 145 -46.08 -5.48 -35.00
C THR A 145 -44.64 -5.12 -35.32
N LYS A 146 -44.03 -5.85 -36.27
CA LYS A 146 -42.71 -5.50 -36.80
C LYS A 146 -42.66 -4.05 -37.29
N ASP A 147 -43.68 -3.61 -38.03
CA ASP A 147 -43.75 -2.25 -38.56
C ASP A 147 -43.81 -1.21 -37.44
N ASP A 148 -44.51 -1.51 -36.34
CA ASP A 148 -44.58 -0.61 -35.18
C ASP A 148 -43.20 -0.45 -34.51
N ILE A 149 -42.44 -1.55 -34.39
CA ILE A 149 -41.08 -1.52 -33.82
C ILE A 149 -40.09 -0.84 -34.77
N ASP A 150 -40.13 -1.15 -36.07
CA ASP A 150 -39.29 -0.52 -37.09
C ASP A 150 -39.51 1.01 -37.16
N ASN A 151 -40.72 1.49 -36.84
CA ASN A 151 -41.04 2.91 -36.74
C ASN A 151 -40.64 3.54 -35.41
N ALA A 152 -40.64 2.77 -34.32
CA ALA A 152 -40.36 3.25 -32.97
C ALA A 152 -38.87 3.26 -32.62
N LEU A 153 -38.11 2.27 -33.12
CA LEU A 153 -36.72 2.01 -32.74
C LEU A 153 -35.76 2.05 -33.93
N VAL A 154 -34.48 2.22 -33.61
CA VAL A 154 -33.41 2.21 -34.61
C VAL A 154 -32.83 0.80 -34.72
N ILE A 155 -32.81 0.25 -35.93
CA ILE A 155 -32.15 -1.02 -36.22
C ILE A 155 -30.63 -0.89 -36.00
N THR A 156 -30.08 -1.74 -35.15
CA THR A 156 -28.63 -1.80 -34.89
C THR A 156 -27.93 -2.82 -35.76
N ASN A 157 -28.58 -3.96 -35.97
CA ASN A 157 -27.99 -5.09 -36.66
C ASN A 157 -29.07 -5.92 -37.37
N ILE A 158 -28.71 -6.49 -38.50
CA ILE A 158 -29.50 -7.50 -39.19
C ILE A 158 -28.56 -8.67 -39.47
N LYS A 159 -28.84 -9.82 -38.85
CA LYS A 159 -28.06 -11.04 -38.99
C LYS A 159 -28.92 -12.15 -39.59
N THR A 160 -28.32 -12.94 -40.48
CA THR A 160 -28.92 -14.17 -41.00
C THR A 160 -28.30 -15.35 -40.28
N VAL A 161 -29.12 -16.15 -39.59
CA VAL A 161 -28.68 -17.34 -38.88
C VAL A 161 -29.01 -18.55 -39.74
N LYS A 162 -28.03 -19.44 -39.96
CA LYS A 162 -28.19 -20.68 -40.73
C LYS A 162 -27.79 -21.89 -39.89
N LYS A 163 -28.62 -22.92 -39.88
CA LYS A 163 -28.38 -24.19 -39.17
C LYS A 163 -28.67 -25.39 -40.06
N SER A 164 -27.91 -26.48 -39.88
CA SER A 164 -28.18 -27.76 -40.56
C SER A 164 -29.31 -28.55 -39.91
N THR A 165 -29.47 -28.43 -38.58
CA THR A 165 -30.50 -29.10 -37.78
C THR A 165 -31.00 -28.15 -36.69
N LEU A 166 -32.26 -28.30 -36.30
CA LEU A 166 -32.87 -27.53 -35.22
C LEU A 166 -32.88 -28.37 -33.95
N ASP A 167 -32.46 -27.76 -32.85
CA ASP A 167 -32.51 -28.35 -31.51
C ASP A 167 -33.81 -27.92 -30.80
N PRO A 168 -34.22 -28.57 -29.69
CA PRO A 168 -35.44 -28.19 -28.97
C PRO A 168 -35.49 -26.72 -28.52
N GLU A 169 -34.33 -26.13 -28.22
CA GLU A 169 -34.23 -24.70 -27.87
C GLU A 169 -34.53 -23.77 -29.05
N ASP A 170 -34.44 -24.26 -30.30
CA ASP A 170 -34.76 -23.48 -31.49
C ASP A 170 -36.27 -23.34 -31.73
N GLU A 171 -37.11 -24.05 -30.94
CA GLU A 171 -38.56 -23.98 -31.05
C GLU A 171 -39.12 -22.57 -30.84
N ILE A 172 -38.40 -21.75 -30.07
CA ILE A 172 -38.77 -20.35 -29.81
C ILE A 172 -38.77 -19.48 -31.07
N TYR A 173 -38.10 -19.94 -32.14
CA TYR A 173 -37.98 -19.24 -33.42
C TYR A 173 -38.77 -19.95 -34.53
N ASN A 174 -39.77 -20.77 -34.20
CA ASN A 174 -40.58 -21.46 -35.21
C ASN A 174 -41.53 -20.53 -35.98
N SER A 175 -41.92 -19.41 -35.38
CA SER A 175 -42.76 -18.39 -35.99
C SER A 175 -42.10 -17.03 -35.89
N ASP A 176 -42.55 -16.10 -36.75
CA ASP A 176 -42.20 -14.70 -36.61
C ASP A 176 -42.61 -14.20 -35.23
N ALA A 177 -41.66 -13.63 -34.49
CA ALA A 177 -41.87 -13.19 -33.12
C ALA A 177 -40.99 -11.99 -32.77
N ILE A 178 -41.54 -11.16 -31.91
CA ILE A 178 -40.77 -10.15 -31.16
C ILE A 178 -40.23 -10.83 -29.93
N ILE A 179 -38.97 -10.56 -29.62
CA ILE A 179 -38.21 -11.18 -28.55
C ILE A 179 -37.65 -10.05 -27.70
N VAL A 180 -37.96 -10.08 -26.41
CA VAL A 180 -37.39 -9.18 -25.41
C VAL A 180 -36.43 -10.01 -24.58
N ILE A 181 -35.18 -9.56 -24.52
CA ILE A 181 -34.11 -10.15 -23.72
C ILE A 181 -33.79 -9.17 -22.61
N ASP A 182 -33.92 -9.61 -21.37
CA ASP A 182 -33.67 -8.81 -20.17
C ASP A 182 -32.68 -9.53 -19.25
N HIS A 183 -31.89 -8.75 -18.52
CA HIS A 183 -30.87 -9.25 -17.60
C HIS A 183 -31.12 -8.69 -16.20
N SER A 184 -31.42 -9.57 -15.26
CA SER A 184 -31.66 -9.19 -13.86
C SER A 184 -30.70 -9.92 -12.92
N GLU A 185 -30.41 -9.31 -11.76
CA GLU A 185 -29.65 -9.99 -10.71
C GLU A 185 -30.56 -10.91 -9.88
N SER A 186 -30.18 -12.18 -9.73
CA SER A 186 -30.89 -13.13 -8.87
C SER A 186 -30.91 -12.67 -7.41
N GLU A 187 -32.07 -12.78 -6.76
CA GLU A 187 -32.19 -12.53 -5.32
C GLU A 187 -31.67 -13.69 -4.46
N GLU A 188 -31.75 -14.92 -4.97
CA GLU A 188 -31.48 -16.15 -4.20
C GLU A 188 -30.15 -16.80 -4.57
N GLU A 189 -29.68 -16.64 -5.81
CA GLU A 189 -28.50 -17.34 -6.30
C GLU A 189 -27.27 -16.44 -6.34
N THR A 190 -26.13 -16.98 -5.88
CA THR A 190 -24.84 -16.29 -5.89
C THR A 190 -23.80 -17.12 -6.62
N ILE A 191 -22.95 -16.43 -7.37
CA ILE A 191 -21.81 -16.99 -8.07
C ILE A 191 -20.53 -16.55 -7.36
N THR A 192 -19.61 -17.51 -7.22
CA THR A 192 -18.24 -17.25 -6.76
C THR A 192 -17.33 -17.18 -7.97
N ARG A 193 -16.66 -16.04 -8.17
CA ARG A 193 -15.64 -15.89 -9.22
C ARG A 193 -14.36 -15.29 -8.67
N LEU A 194 -13.25 -15.54 -9.35
CA LEU A 194 -12.02 -14.82 -9.07
C LEU A 194 -12.11 -13.37 -9.57
N GLU A 195 -11.44 -12.47 -8.86
CA GLU A 195 -11.19 -11.10 -9.30
C GLU A 195 -10.60 -11.05 -10.70
N THR A 196 -11.10 -10.12 -11.51
CA THR A 196 -10.49 -9.79 -12.79
C THR A 196 -9.15 -9.10 -12.56
N LYS A 197 -8.30 -9.08 -13.61
CA LYS A 197 -7.01 -8.38 -13.55
C LYS A 197 -7.15 -6.88 -13.26
N SER A 198 -8.22 -6.24 -13.74
CA SER A 198 -8.45 -4.81 -13.50
C SER A 198 -8.90 -4.55 -12.07
N GLU A 199 -9.82 -5.35 -11.52
CA GLU A 199 -10.26 -5.27 -10.12
C GLU A 199 -9.07 -5.43 -9.16
N ASN A 200 -8.30 -6.50 -9.31
CA ASN A 200 -7.10 -6.72 -8.49
C ASN A 200 -6.07 -5.59 -8.64
N PHE A 201 -5.90 -5.02 -9.84
CA PHE A 201 -5.03 -3.87 -10.04
C PHE A 201 -5.49 -2.65 -9.24
N TRP A 202 -6.79 -2.35 -9.24
CA TRP A 202 -7.37 -1.25 -8.45
C TRP A 202 -7.25 -1.50 -6.95
N HIS A 203 -7.54 -2.71 -6.47
CA HIS A 203 -7.34 -3.09 -5.07
C HIS A 203 -5.87 -2.96 -4.65
N SER A 204 -4.95 -3.43 -5.50
CA SER A 204 -3.51 -3.30 -5.28
C SER A 204 -3.04 -1.84 -5.25
N LEU A 205 -3.58 -0.98 -6.12
CA LEU A 205 -3.30 0.46 -6.10
C LEU A 205 -3.83 1.14 -4.83
N TYR A 206 -5.05 0.81 -4.43
CA TYR A 206 -5.63 1.29 -3.17
C TYR A 206 -4.73 0.91 -1.99
N TYR A 207 -4.22 -0.31 -1.99
CA TYR A 207 -3.30 -0.79 -0.98
C TYR A 207 -1.98 -0.01 -0.95
N ILE A 208 -1.38 0.24 -2.13
CA ILE A 208 -0.20 1.10 -2.27
C ILE A 208 -0.49 2.51 -1.72
N PHE A 209 -1.66 3.07 -2.03
CA PHE A 209 -2.06 4.38 -1.53
C PHE A 209 -2.19 4.39 0.00
N LEU A 210 -2.85 3.39 0.60
CA LEU A 210 -2.92 3.24 2.05
C LEU A 210 -1.53 3.14 2.68
N VAL A 211 -0.64 2.32 2.12
CA VAL A 211 0.76 2.21 2.56
C VAL A 211 1.49 3.55 2.44
N LEU A 212 1.25 4.33 1.38
CA LEU A 212 1.85 5.66 1.21
C LEU A 212 1.28 6.68 2.22
N CYS A 213 -0.03 6.67 2.48
CA CYS A 213 -0.70 7.57 3.42
C CYS A 213 -0.34 7.27 4.88
N TRP A 214 -0.41 6.01 5.28
CA TRP A 214 0.06 5.57 6.60
C TRP A 214 1.57 5.67 6.71
N GLY A 215 2.32 5.25 5.70
CA GLY A 215 3.77 5.38 5.64
C GLY A 215 4.22 6.84 5.79
N ASN A 216 3.57 7.79 5.10
CA ASN A 216 3.84 9.21 5.26
C ASN A 216 3.41 9.75 6.63
N SER A 217 2.27 9.31 7.17
CA SER A 217 1.82 9.66 8.52
C SER A 217 2.81 9.17 9.58
N VAL A 218 3.28 7.93 9.48
CA VAL A 218 4.31 7.39 10.37
C VAL A 218 5.64 8.08 10.14
N ARG A 219 6.01 8.46 8.92
CA ARG A 219 7.22 9.25 8.62
C ARG A 219 7.14 10.68 9.17
N CYS A 220 5.93 11.25 9.27
CA CYS A 220 5.69 12.51 9.97
C CYS A 220 5.83 12.34 11.50
N ILE A 221 5.29 11.26 12.07
CA ILE A 221 5.51 10.89 13.49
C ILE A 221 6.99 10.62 13.76
N GLU A 222 7.71 9.96 12.85
CA GLU A 222 9.15 9.72 12.88
C GLU A 222 9.93 11.03 12.84
N LYS A 223 9.55 12.00 11.99
CA LYS A 223 10.13 13.35 12.00
C LYS A 223 9.94 14.07 13.34
N VAL A 224 8.83 13.82 14.04
CA VAL A 224 8.51 14.46 15.32
C VAL A 224 9.17 13.75 16.52
N PHE A 225 9.24 12.42 16.53
CA PHE A 225 9.74 11.63 17.66
C PHE A 225 11.15 11.09 17.49
N VAL A 226 11.54 10.68 16.28
CA VAL A 226 12.74 9.86 16.04
C VAL A 226 13.86 10.69 15.39
N LYS A 227 13.52 11.63 14.49
CA LYS A 227 14.50 12.27 13.61
C LYS A 227 15.37 13.37 14.24
N THR A 228 15.29 13.64 15.54
CA THR A 228 16.12 14.71 16.15
C THR A 228 16.78 14.37 17.48
N TYR A 229 16.47 13.24 18.13
CA TYR A 229 16.98 12.99 19.48
C TYR A 229 17.79 11.73 19.66
N ILE A 230 17.40 10.56 19.15
CA ILE A 230 18.08 9.31 19.53
C ILE A 230 19.36 9.08 18.72
N ARG A 231 19.28 8.95 17.39
CA ARG A 231 20.47 8.71 16.55
C ARG A 231 21.53 9.79 16.71
N ASP A 232 21.13 11.06 16.66
CA ASP A 232 22.09 12.17 16.72
C ASP A 232 22.73 12.29 18.11
N LYS A 233 22.02 11.97 19.19
CA LYS A 233 22.64 11.85 20.51
C LYS A 233 23.54 10.63 20.60
N LEU A 234 23.13 9.49 20.06
CA LEU A 234 23.92 8.26 20.04
C LEU A 234 25.22 8.44 19.26
N ARG A 235 25.20 9.08 18.08
CA ARG A 235 26.40 9.46 17.30
C ARG A 235 27.31 10.46 18.03
N LYS A 236 26.73 11.45 18.73
CA LYS A 236 27.52 12.35 19.59
C LYS A 236 28.19 11.61 20.76
N CYS A 237 27.55 10.56 21.26
CA CYS A 237 28.04 9.77 22.39
C CYS A 237 29.06 8.68 22.00
N GLU A 238 28.95 8.12 20.79
CA GLU A 238 29.81 7.07 20.23
C GLU A 238 31.33 7.29 20.45
N PRO A 239 31.92 8.48 20.15
CA PRO A 239 33.36 8.67 20.30
C PRO A 239 33.86 8.57 21.76
N PHE A 240 32.99 8.76 22.77
CA PHE A 240 33.37 8.65 24.17
C PHE A 240 33.57 7.20 24.63
N PHE A 241 33.06 6.23 23.88
CA PHE A 241 33.13 4.81 24.18
C PHE A 241 34.15 4.05 23.30
N ARG A 242 35.11 4.77 22.70
CA ARG A 242 36.23 4.13 21.98
C ARG A 242 37.16 3.38 22.95
N LYS A 243 37.76 2.29 22.45
CA LYS A 243 38.71 1.47 23.22
C LYS A 243 40.00 2.26 23.44
N ILE A 244 40.38 2.44 24.70
CA ILE A 244 41.63 3.12 25.07
C ILE A 244 42.80 2.22 24.69
N ASN A 245 43.43 2.50 23.55
CA ASN A 245 44.59 1.76 23.03
C ASN A 245 45.92 2.28 23.66
N LYS A 246 47.07 1.68 23.32
CA LYS A 246 48.37 2.09 23.89
C LYS A 246 48.73 3.54 23.53
N LYS A 247 48.48 3.97 22.29
CA LYS A 247 48.75 5.32 21.78
C LYS A 247 47.89 6.39 22.48
N GLU A 248 46.60 6.13 22.64
CA GLU A 248 45.67 7.00 23.37
C GLU A 248 46.03 7.08 24.85
N LEU A 249 46.50 5.97 25.46
CA LEU A 249 46.97 5.96 26.84
C LEU A 249 48.19 6.88 27.03
N GLU A 250 49.15 6.85 26.10
CA GLU A 250 50.32 7.73 26.12
C GLU A 250 49.93 9.20 25.96
N GLN A 251 48.99 9.50 25.07
CA GLN A 251 48.45 10.85 24.91
C GLN A 251 47.74 11.31 26.20
N MET A 252 46.93 10.46 26.82
CA MET A 252 46.29 10.77 28.10
C MET A 252 47.32 11.03 29.20
N LYS A 253 48.39 10.24 29.29
CA LYS A 253 49.49 10.47 30.26
C LYS A 253 50.19 11.81 30.01
N LYS A 254 50.45 12.18 28.76
CA LYS A 254 51.03 13.48 28.39
C LYS A 254 50.10 14.64 28.79
N ILE A 255 48.80 14.53 28.50
CA ILE A 255 47.80 15.53 28.88
C ILE A 255 47.68 15.66 30.40
N LEU A 256 47.72 14.54 31.14
CA LEU A 256 47.69 14.55 32.59
C LEU A 256 48.91 15.29 33.16
N LYS A 257 50.11 15.01 32.62
CA LYS A 257 51.34 15.69 33.01
C LYS A 257 51.26 17.20 32.78
N MET A 258 50.79 17.64 31.60
CA MET A 258 50.59 19.06 31.30
C MET A 258 49.55 19.72 32.23
N LYS A 259 48.46 19.01 32.58
CA LYS A 259 47.44 19.51 33.52
C LYS A 259 47.99 19.62 34.95
N GLN A 260 48.84 18.69 35.38
CA GLN A 260 49.51 18.75 36.69
C GLN A 260 50.53 19.89 36.75
N GLU A 261 51.33 20.09 35.69
CA GLU A 261 52.26 21.22 35.55
C GLU A 261 51.50 22.57 35.60
N ASN A 262 50.41 22.70 34.84
CA ASN A 262 49.58 23.91 34.87
C ASN A 262 48.95 24.15 36.25
N LEU A 263 48.54 23.10 36.98
CA LEU A 263 48.02 23.22 38.35
C LEU A 263 49.10 23.66 39.34
N SER A 264 50.33 23.15 39.22
CA SER A 264 51.44 23.58 40.09
C SER A 264 51.81 25.05 39.88
N MET A 265 51.77 25.53 38.64
CA MET A 265 52.02 26.96 38.33
C MET A 265 50.93 27.85 38.94
N LEU A 266 49.67 27.43 38.85
CA LEU A 266 48.53 28.15 39.41
C LEU A 266 48.50 28.18 40.96
N ASN A 267 49.02 27.13 41.61
CA ASN A 267 49.08 27.04 43.07
C ASN A 267 50.31 27.73 43.66
N GLY A 268 51.42 27.81 42.90
CA GLY A 268 52.64 28.53 43.32
C GLY A 268 52.39 30.03 43.50
N ASP A 269 51.61 30.65 42.61
CA ASP A 269 51.28 32.09 42.67
C ASP A 269 50.33 32.46 43.83
N ASN A 270 49.56 31.52 44.39
CA ASN A 270 48.68 31.83 45.53
C ASN A 270 49.45 31.99 46.86
N ASN A 271 50.73 31.60 46.92
CA ASN A 271 51.59 31.70 48.11
C ASN A 271 52.67 32.80 48.00
N SER A 272 52.74 33.53 46.88
CA SER A 272 53.67 34.64 46.69
C SER A 272 52.90 35.90 46.34
N ASP A 273 52.84 36.83 47.29
CA ASP A 273 52.26 38.18 47.15
C ASP A 273 53.15 39.11 46.29
N ILE A 274 53.60 38.63 45.12
CA ILE A 274 54.48 39.38 44.23
C ILE A 274 53.94 39.34 42.80
N ASP A 275 53.48 40.51 42.37
CA ASP A 275 53.30 41.03 41.02
C ASP A 275 52.94 40.10 39.85
N ARG A 276 51.82 40.47 39.22
CA ARG A 276 51.24 39.91 38.00
C ARG A 276 52.27 39.72 36.88
N TYR A 277 52.79 38.52 36.73
CA TYR A 277 53.37 38.06 35.46
C TYR A 277 52.31 37.29 34.63
N PRO A 278 52.16 37.59 33.33
CA PRO A 278 51.24 36.85 32.47
C PRO A 278 51.88 35.51 32.09
N TYR A 279 51.62 34.44 32.85
CA TYR A 279 52.06 33.12 32.43
C TYR A 279 51.24 32.65 31.22
N LYS A 280 51.94 32.25 30.15
CA LYS A 280 51.34 31.52 29.03
C LYS A 280 51.16 30.05 29.46
N LEU A 281 49.95 29.68 29.87
CA LEU A 281 49.56 28.27 30.02
C LEU A 281 49.98 27.49 28.76
N ARG A 282 50.53 26.28 28.94
CA ARG A 282 50.79 25.40 27.80
C ARG A 282 49.47 25.08 27.12
N LYS A 283 49.38 25.37 25.81
CA LYS A 283 48.22 24.99 24.99
C LYS A 283 48.09 23.46 25.00
N ILE A 284 46.91 22.97 25.37
CA ILE A 284 46.53 21.55 25.40
C ILE A 284 46.16 21.10 23.99
#